data_AF-A0A2Z6P0D8-F1
#
_entry.id   AF-A0A2Z6P0D8-F1
#
_cell.length_a   1.000
_cell.length_b   1.000
_cell.length_c   1.000
_cell.angle_alpha   90.00
_cell.angle_beta   90.00
_cell.angle_gamma   90.00
#
_symmetry.space_group_name_H-M   'P 1'
#
loop_
_entity.id
_entity.type
_entity.pdbx_description
1 polymer ?
#
loop_
_entity_poly.entity_id
_entity_poly.type
_entity_poly.pdbx_seq_one_letter_code
_entity_poly.pdbx_strand_id
1 'polypeptide(L)'
;MEGFNINMYGNEESSGIIVRKRVMVEVEALVIQGPKLATVMSQVKKLEVSILVLGQKKPSSLFSCSSCSSTEEFVDYCINNAECLTIGVRKRSKGNNGYLISTRWQKNFWLLA
;
A
#
# COMPACT_ATOMS: atom_id res chain seq x y z
N MET A 1 -2.22 18.05 24.08
CA MET A 1 -1.79 17.20 22.96
C MET A 1 -0.84 16.17 23.54
N GLU A 2 -1.42 15.06 23.99
CA GLU A 2 -0.69 13.99 24.67
C GLU A 2 -0.07 13.07 23.62
N GLY A 3 1.27 13.05 23.61
CA GLY A 3 2.02 12.05 22.87
C GLY A 3 2.07 10.77 23.69
N PHE A 4 1.59 9.67 23.13
CA PHE A 4 1.81 8.34 23.69
C PHE A 4 3.23 7.88 23.36
N ASN A 5 4.12 8.00 24.35
CA ASN A 5 5.43 7.36 24.38
C ASN A 5 5.24 5.92 24.88
N ILE A 6 5.55 4.93 24.05
CA ILE A 6 5.61 3.53 24.50
C ILE A 6 7.07 3.23 24.85
N ASN A 7 7.38 3.34 26.13
CA ASN A 7 8.68 3.00 26.68
C ASN A 7 8.78 1.46 26.80
N MET A 8 9.68 0.83 26.05
CA MET A 8 9.98 -0.60 26.18
C MET A 8 11.12 -0.78 27.20
N TYR A 9 10.80 -0.68 28.48
CA TYR A 9 11.70 -1.13 29.55
C TYR A 9 11.42 -2.60 29.85
N GLY A 10 12.27 -3.48 29.31
CA GLY A 10 12.36 -4.89 29.68
C GLY A 10 13.82 -5.17 30.02
N ASN A 11 14.07 -5.33 31.33
CA ASN A 11 15.37 -5.50 31.97
C ASN A 11 16.10 -6.78 31.52
N GLU A 12 17.43 -6.73 31.50
CA GLU A 12 18.32 -7.84 31.16
C GLU A 12 18.30 -8.94 32.24
N GLU A 13 18.08 -10.20 31.86
CA GLU A 13 18.84 -11.36 32.34
C GLU A 13 18.58 -12.59 31.44
N SER A 14 19.67 -13.20 30.99
CA SER A 14 19.76 -14.10 29.83
C SER A 14 19.05 -15.44 29.96
N SER A 15 17.95 -15.62 29.23
CA SER A 15 17.60 -16.83 28.43
C SER A 15 16.21 -16.66 27.78
N GLY A 16 16.08 -15.65 26.91
CA GLY A 16 14.80 -15.32 26.27
C GLY A 16 14.38 -16.33 25.20
N ILE A 17 13.34 -17.11 25.48
CA ILE A 17 12.58 -17.84 24.45
C ILE A 17 11.95 -16.79 23.52
N ILE A 18 12.43 -16.72 22.27
CA ILE A 18 11.80 -15.89 21.23
C ILE A 18 10.44 -16.51 20.87
N VAL A 19 9.35 -15.98 21.43
CA VAL A 19 7.99 -16.36 21.04
C VAL A 19 7.64 -15.65 19.73
N ARG A 20 7.63 -16.41 18.63
CA ARG A 20 7.16 -15.91 17.33
C ARG A 20 5.64 -16.00 17.27
N LYS A 21 4.96 -14.86 17.23
CA LYS A 21 3.52 -14.80 16.93
C LYS A 21 3.31 -15.20 15.47
N ARG A 22 2.69 -16.37 15.23
CA ARG A 22 2.24 -16.74 13.89
C ARG A 22 0.92 -16.04 13.60
N VAL A 23 0.89 -15.25 12.53
CA VAL A 23 -0.35 -14.70 11.99
C VAL A 23 -0.84 -15.68 10.92
N MET A 24 -2.03 -16.26 11.10
CA MET A 24 -2.69 -17.02 10.04
C MET A 24 -3.45 -16.03 9.16
N VAL A 25 -3.33 -16.21 7.84
CA VAL A 25 -3.97 -15.37 6.83
C VAL A 25 -4.70 -16.28 5.85
N GLU A 26 -5.99 -16.01 5.63
CA GLU A 26 -6.76 -16.61 4.55
C GLU A 26 -6.60 -15.76 3.28
N VAL A 27 -6.37 -16.41 2.15
CA VAL A 27 -6.05 -15.74 0.89
C VAL A 27 -7.03 -16.17 -0.18
N GLU A 28 -7.70 -15.19 -0.77
CA GLU A 28 -8.55 -15.37 -1.94
C GLU A 28 -7.98 -14.62 -3.14
N ALA A 29 -8.00 -15.26 -4.31
CA ALA A 29 -7.57 -14.67 -5.57
C ALA A 29 -8.73 -14.64 -6.56
N LEU A 30 -9.06 -13.46 -7.07
CA LEU A 30 -10.15 -13.24 -8.02
C LEU A 30 -9.59 -12.65 -9.31
N VAL A 31 -10.02 -13.21 -10.45
CA VAL A 31 -9.74 -12.67 -11.78
C VAL A 31 -11.05 -12.23 -12.39
N ILE A 32 -11.17 -10.93 -12.71
CA ILE A 32 -12.39 -10.33 -13.22
C ILE A 32 -12.06 -9.62 -14.52
N GLN A 33 -12.83 -9.90 -15.56
CA GLN A 33 -12.74 -9.17 -16.83
C GLN A 33 -13.60 -7.91 -16.79
N GLY A 34 -13.07 -6.80 -17.29
CA GLY A 34 -13.80 -5.54 -17.42
C GLY A 34 -12.91 -4.31 -17.28
N PRO A 35 -13.49 -3.10 -17.35
CA PRO A 35 -12.76 -1.86 -17.14
C PRO A 35 -12.16 -1.80 -15.74
N LYS A 36 -10.84 -1.74 -15.65
CA LYS A 36 -10.07 -1.83 -14.39
C LYS A 36 -10.63 -0.95 -13.27
N LEU A 37 -10.96 0.31 -13.58
CA LEU A 37 -11.48 1.26 -12.60
C LEU A 37 -12.84 0.84 -12.04
N ALA A 38 -13.83 0.61 -12.92
CA ALA A 38 -15.17 0.22 -12.51
C ALA A 38 -15.16 -1.11 -11.73
N THR A 39 -14.35 -2.06 -12.16
CA THR A 39 -14.19 -3.35 -11.47
C THR A 39 -13.61 -3.18 -10.08
N VAL A 40 -12.53 -2.43 -9.90
CA VAL A 40 -11.92 -2.23 -8.57
C VAL A 40 -12.88 -1.52 -7.63
N MET A 41 -13.56 -0.46 -8.09
CA MET A 41 -14.51 0.30 -7.26
C MET A 41 -15.71 -0.56 -6.84
N SER A 42 -16.26 -1.36 -7.75
CA SER A 42 -17.37 -2.26 -7.44
C SER A 42 -16.97 -3.38 -6.47
N GLN A 43 -15.76 -3.93 -6.59
CA GLN A 43 -15.29 -4.97 -5.66
C GLN A 43 -14.98 -4.42 -4.26
N VAL A 44 -14.39 -3.22 -4.17
CA VAL A 44 -14.18 -2.55 -2.88
C VAL A 44 -15.50 -2.44 -2.13
N LYS A 45 -16.57 -2.04 -2.82
CA LYS A 45 -17.91 -1.92 -2.25
C LYS A 45 -18.53 -3.29 -1.94
N LYS A 46 -18.50 -4.22 -2.89
CA LYS A 46 -19.14 -5.54 -2.76
C LYS A 46 -18.53 -6.40 -1.64
N LEU A 47 -17.21 -6.31 -1.47
CA LEU A 47 -16.45 -7.09 -0.47
C LEU A 47 -16.21 -6.31 0.83
N GLU A 48 -16.74 -5.08 0.93
CA GLU A 48 -16.53 -4.20 2.10
C GLU A 48 -15.05 -4.10 2.51
N VAL A 49 -14.19 -3.87 1.51
CA VAL A 49 -12.75 -3.80 1.71
C VAL A 49 -12.41 -2.70 2.71
N SER A 50 -11.66 -3.02 3.75
CA SER A 50 -11.22 -2.03 4.74
C SER A 50 -10.01 -1.22 4.27
N ILE A 51 -9.06 -1.88 3.60
CA ILE A 51 -7.83 -1.28 3.08
C ILE A 51 -7.57 -1.76 1.65
N LEU A 52 -7.42 -0.82 0.71
CA LEU A 52 -7.00 -1.09 -0.67
C LEU A 52 -5.55 -0.66 -0.88
N VAL A 53 -4.69 -1.59 -1.27
CA VAL A 53 -3.27 -1.32 -1.58
C VAL A 53 -3.02 -1.44 -3.08
N LEU A 54 -2.53 -0.38 -3.70
CA LEU A 54 -2.29 -0.30 -5.15
C LEU A 54 -0.82 -0.07 -5.46
N GLY A 55 -0.21 -1.00 -6.20
CA GLY A 55 1.15 -0.83 -6.71
C GLY A 55 1.21 0.07 -7.95
N GLN A 56 2.05 1.11 -7.92
CA GLN A 56 2.41 1.89 -9.09
C GLN A 56 3.72 1.34 -9.66
N LYS A 57 3.66 0.78 -10.86
CA LYS A 57 4.85 0.24 -11.54
C LYS A 57 5.46 1.34 -12.41
N LYS A 58 6.74 1.65 -12.19
CA LYS A 58 7.46 2.55 -13.10
C LYS A 58 7.73 1.80 -14.40
N PRO A 59 7.32 2.31 -15.57
CA PRO A 59 7.59 1.65 -16.84
C PRO A 59 9.09 1.68 -17.11
N SER A 60 9.60 0.59 -17.66
CA SER A 60 10.97 0.51 -18.17
C SER A 60 11.12 1.52 -19.31
N SER A 61 12.23 2.27 -19.32
CA SER A 61 12.53 3.35 -20.28
C SER A 61 12.56 2.92 -21.78
N LEU A 62 12.33 1.65 -22.09
CA LEU A 62 12.46 1.10 -23.44
C LEU A 62 11.14 0.96 -24.19
N PHE A 63 9.99 1.21 -23.54
CA PHE A 63 8.68 1.25 -24.18
C PHE A 63 7.92 2.47 -23.67
N SER A 64 8.21 3.65 -24.22
CA SER A 64 7.46 4.88 -23.97
C SER A 64 6.08 4.78 -24.61
N CYS A 65 5.17 4.04 -23.98
CA CYS A 65 3.76 4.09 -24.31
C CYS A 65 3.12 5.21 -23.49
N SER A 66 2.34 6.09 -24.13
CA SER A 66 1.55 7.18 -23.55
C SER A 66 0.51 6.75 -22.50
N SER A 67 0.46 5.48 -22.14
CA SER A 67 -0.39 4.85 -21.11
C SER A 67 0.20 4.91 -19.69
N CYS A 68 1.27 5.67 -19.47
CA CYS A 68 1.89 5.82 -18.15
C CYS A 68 1.07 6.72 -17.23
N SER A 69 0.47 7.80 -17.76
CA SER A 69 -0.42 8.67 -16.99
C SER A 69 -1.63 7.89 -16.48
N SER A 70 -2.16 6.96 -17.28
CA SER A 70 -3.37 6.22 -16.91
C SER A 70 -3.22 5.35 -15.68
N THR A 71 -2.01 4.85 -15.38
CA THR A 71 -1.78 4.07 -14.15
C THR A 71 -1.67 4.95 -12.91
N GLU A 72 -1.03 6.12 -13.03
CA GLU A 72 -0.95 7.10 -11.94
C GLU A 72 -2.32 7.73 -11.70
N GLU A 73 -3.02 8.13 -12.76
CA GLU A 73 -4.40 8.62 -12.74
C GLU A 73 -5.36 7.58 -12.15
N PHE A 74 -5.22 6.29 -12.49
CA PHE A 74 -6.02 5.23 -11.89
C PHE A 74 -5.80 5.13 -10.38
N VAL A 75 -4.54 5.11 -9.92
CA VAL A 75 -4.24 5.02 -8.49
C VAL A 75 -4.72 6.26 -7.74
N ASP A 76 -4.47 7.45 -8.29
CA ASP A 76 -4.94 8.71 -7.71
C ASP A 76 -6.46 8.77 -7.67
N TYR A 77 -7.16 8.29 -8.70
CA TYR A 77 -8.61 8.21 -8.68
C TYR A 77 -9.10 7.30 -7.54
N CYS A 78 -8.54 6.11 -7.40
CA CYS A 78 -8.89 5.20 -6.31
C CYS A 78 -8.62 5.83 -4.94
N ILE A 79 -7.47 6.48 -4.74
CA ILE A 79 -7.11 7.15 -3.48
C ILE A 79 -8.15 8.18 -3.06
N ASN A 80 -8.71 8.91 -4.02
CA ASN A 80 -9.64 10.01 -3.74
C ASN A 80 -11.10 9.57 -3.62
N ASN A 81 -11.49 8.51 -4.35
CA ASN A 81 -12.90 8.16 -4.54
C ASN A 81 -13.32 6.83 -3.91
N ALA A 82 -12.37 5.92 -3.61
CA ALA A 82 -12.73 4.65 -2.99
C ALA A 82 -13.34 4.89 -1.59
N GLU A 83 -14.33 4.08 -1.25
CA GLU A 83 -15.04 4.16 0.05
C GLU A 83 -14.18 3.68 1.23
N CYS A 84 -12.98 3.13 0.97
CA CYS A 84 -12.08 2.56 1.95
C CYS A 84 -10.74 3.30 2.05
N LEU A 85 -9.94 2.95 3.07
CA LEU A 85 -8.57 3.47 3.18
C LEU A 85 -7.74 2.96 2.00
N THR A 86 -7.30 3.87 1.14
CA THR A 86 -6.56 3.51 -0.07
C THR A 86 -5.12 4.03 -0.03
N ILE A 87 -4.18 3.15 -0.37
CA ILE A 87 -2.74 3.37 -0.29
C ILE A 87 -2.11 3.05 -1.64
N GLY A 88 -1.53 4.06 -2.29
CA GLY A 88 -0.66 3.90 -3.46
C GLY A 88 0.78 3.66 -3.03
N VAL A 89 1.43 2.65 -3.59
CA VAL A 89 2.81 2.24 -3.25
C VAL A 89 3.67 2.22 -4.50
N ARG A 90 4.83 2.89 -4.49
CA ARG A 90 5.80 2.84 -5.58
C ARG A 90 7.23 2.70 -5.10
N LYS A 91 8.06 1.99 -5.86
CA LYS A 91 9.49 1.89 -5.58
C LYS A 91 10.18 3.23 -5.84
N ARG A 92 11.02 3.69 -4.91
CA ARG A 92 11.86 4.87 -5.13
C ARG A 92 12.98 4.54 -6.13
N SER A 93 13.22 5.41 -7.12
CA SER A 93 14.15 5.10 -8.22
C SER A 93 15.57 5.68 -8.07
N LYS A 94 15.89 6.40 -7.00
CA LYS A 94 17.22 7.04 -6.82
C LYS A 94 17.76 6.84 -5.40
N GLY A 95 18.96 6.27 -5.31
CA GLY A 95 19.90 6.36 -4.18
C GLY A 95 19.60 5.52 -2.94
N ASN A 96 18.34 5.45 -2.51
CA ASN A 96 17.96 4.76 -1.28
C ASN A 96 16.88 3.71 -1.58
N ASN A 97 17.10 2.50 -1.05
CA ASN A 97 16.08 1.45 -0.99
C ASN A 97 14.87 1.98 -0.21
N GLY A 98 13.66 1.64 -0.68
CA GLY A 98 12.43 2.04 -0.01
C GLY A 98 11.28 2.33 -0.96
N TYR A 99 10.17 2.74 -0.36
CA TYR A 99 8.89 2.96 -1.04
C TYR A 99 8.40 4.38 -0.79
N LEU A 100 7.78 4.95 -1.83
CA LEU A 100 6.97 6.14 -1.69
C LEU A 100 5.52 5.69 -1.53
N ILE A 101 4.85 6.28 -0.56
CA ILE A 101 3.46 6.03 -0.25
C ILE A 101 2.65 7.27 -0.58
N SER A 102 1.48 7.05 -1.15
CA SER A 102 0.48 8.08 -1.40
C SER A 102 -0.85 7.65 -0.78
N THR A 103 -1.46 8.55 -0.04
CA THR A 103 -2.79 8.42 0.55
C THR A 103 -3.62 9.64 0.17
N ARG A 104 -4.87 9.68 0.64
CA ARG A 104 -5.78 10.81 0.41
C ARG A 104 -5.24 12.12 0.97
N TRP A 105 -4.50 12.06 2.07
CA TRP A 105 -4.04 13.24 2.82
C TRP A 105 -2.62 13.65 2.48
N GLN A 106 -1.77 12.68 2.13
CA GLN A 106 -0.37 12.94 1.87
C GLN A 106 0.12 12.10 0.69
N LYS A 107 0.70 12.77 -0.30
CA LYS A 107 1.25 12.12 -1.48
C LYS A 107 2.77 12.01 -1.38
N ASN A 108 3.31 10.93 -1.93
CA ASN A 108 4.74 10.74 -2.15
C ASN A 108 5.61 10.85 -0.90
N PHE A 109 5.10 10.49 0.27
CA PHE A 109 5.93 10.45 1.47
C PHE A 109 6.81 9.19 1.47
N TRP A 110 8.05 9.36 1.87
CA TRP A 110 9.06 8.31 1.83
C TRP A 110 9.11 7.59 3.18
N LEU A 111 8.94 6.27 3.16
CA LEU A 111 9.22 5.42 4.31
C LEU A 111 10.65 4.88 4.21
N LEU A 112 11.44 5.16 5.25
CA LEU A 112 12.71 4.48 5.50
C LEU A 112 12.40 3.05 5.92
N ALA A 113 12.93 2.07 5.19
CA ALA A 113 12.86 0.65 5.52
C ALA A 113 14.26 0.14 5.80
#